data_AF-A0A2H3JUP8-F1
#
_entry.id   AF-A0A2H3JUP8-F1
#
_cell.length_a   1.000
_cell.length_b   1.000
_cell.length_c   1.000
_cell.angle_alpha   90.00
_cell.angle_beta   90.00
_cell.angle_gamma   90.00
#
_symmetry.space_group_name_H-M   'P 1'
#
loop_
_entity.id
_entity.type
_entity.pdbx_description
1 polymer ?
#
loop_
_entity_poly.entity_id
_entity_poly.type
_entity_poly.pdbx_seq_one_letter_code
_entity_poly.pdbx_strand_id
1 'polypeptide(L)'
;MSPAAVPENALRVLITGYGPFRTFKLNPSWLAVKPLHNTVLHTDAQRPVHITSLEVPTTYDAVLSVAPCIHARPPVLPAPADLALALARPPPPEGYDFVVHVGVVSRSGTAMRMEQRGRKFGYDQEDAEGRLCPVVSGGEQPMRGFGEGYEAFPEELWTSVDCPALVRHLGGGGLQHVTLSTDAGLYLCEFINYCSMAESRRTAAKGEKYTPTLFVHIPPVGEPLSTEEVSDALRKTIAWVCSRLPLSV
;
A
#
# COMPACT_ATOMS: atom_id res chain seq x y z
N MET A 1 -20.91 20.36 -3.01
CA MET A 1 -19.85 21.03 -2.25
C MET A 1 -18.58 20.95 -3.08
N SER A 2 -17.88 22.06 -3.31
CA SER A 2 -16.56 22.02 -3.95
C SER A 2 -15.62 21.15 -3.09
N PRO A 3 -14.69 20.38 -3.67
CA PRO A 3 -13.67 19.68 -2.89
C PRO A 3 -12.99 20.69 -1.95
N ALA A 4 -12.88 20.37 -0.66
CA ALA A 4 -12.11 21.19 0.25
C ALA A 4 -10.69 21.36 -0.31
N ALA A 5 -10.20 22.60 -0.39
CA ALA A 5 -8.87 22.86 -0.92
C ALA A 5 -7.83 22.11 -0.07
N VAL A 6 -6.98 21.31 -0.72
CA VAL A 6 -5.90 20.59 -0.02
C VAL A 6 -4.91 21.61 0.54
N PRO A 7 -4.64 21.63 1.86
CA PRO A 7 -3.67 22.55 2.45
C PRO A 7 -2.28 22.38 1.86
N GLU A 8 -1.55 23.47 1.64
CA GLU A 8 -0.21 23.43 1.01
C GLU A 8 0.82 22.69 1.87
N ASN A 9 0.72 22.81 3.19
CA ASN A 9 1.61 22.15 4.15
C ASN A 9 1.20 20.69 4.48
N ALA A 10 0.15 20.17 3.83
CA ALA A 10 -0.37 18.85 4.12
C ALA A 10 0.64 17.75 3.75
N LEU A 11 0.79 16.77 4.63
CA LEU A 11 1.47 15.52 4.28
C LEU A 11 0.66 14.80 3.19
N ARG A 12 1.36 14.20 2.22
CA ARG A 12 0.77 13.57 1.04
C ARG A 12 0.89 12.07 1.16
N VAL A 13 -0.25 11.38 1.26
CA VAL A 13 -0.29 9.93 1.42
C VAL A 13 -0.94 9.29 0.20
N LEU A 14 -0.31 8.26 -0.34
CA LEU A 14 -0.91 7.38 -1.32
C LEU A 14 -1.40 6.12 -0.62
N ILE A 15 -2.65 5.74 -0.84
CA ILE A 15 -3.19 4.46 -0.43
C ILE A 15 -3.65 3.68 -1.66
N THR A 16 -3.33 2.40 -1.72
CA THR A 16 -3.74 1.53 -2.83
C THR A 16 -4.67 0.42 -2.35
N GLY A 17 -5.61 0.04 -3.20
CA GLY A 17 -6.42 -1.17 -3.07
C GLY A 17 -6.42 -1.91 -4.39
N TYR A 18 -6.76 -3.19 -4.37
CA TYR A 18 -6.76 -4.02 -5.57
C TYR A 18 -8.10 -3.96 -6.31
N GLY A 19 -8.05 -4.10 -7.63
CA GLY A 19 -9.24 -4.35 -8.45
C GLY A 19 -9.79 -5.77 -8.29
N PRO A 20 -10.82 -6.14 -9.08
CA PRO A 20 -11.45 -7.46 -9.02
C PRO A 20 -10.46 -8.62 -9.18
N PHE A 21 -10.72 -9.73 -8.48
CA PHE A 21 -9.91 -10.96 -8.57
C PHE A 21 -10.63 -12.20 -8.03
N ARG A 22 -10.50 -13.34 -8.72
CA ARG A 22 -11.14 -14.63 -8.37
C ARG A 22 -12.63 -14.43 -8.06
N THR A 23 -13.04 -14.66 -6.81
CA THR A 23 -14.42 -14.56 -6.34
C THR A 23 -14.85 -13.11 -6.04
N PHE A 24 -13.90 -12.18 -5.93
CA PHE A 24 -14.16 -10.79 -5.61
C PHE A 24 -14.46 -9.99 -6.88
N LYS A 25 -15.74 -9.89 -7.23
CA LYS A 25 -16.23 -8.97 -8.29
C LYS A 25 -16.02 -7.50 -7.91
N LEU A 26 -16.10 -7.20 -6.61
CA LEU A 26 -15.67 -5.97 -5.99
C LEU A 26 -14.68 -6.35 -4.90
N ASN A 27 -13.47 -5.82 -4.96
CA ASN A 27 -12.42 -6.18 -4.02
C ASN A 27 -12.62 -5.44 -2.70
N PRO A 28 -12.62 -6.13 -1.54
CA PRO A 28 -12.79 -5.49 -0.24
C PRO A 28 -11.75 -4.39 0.03
N SER A 29 -10.52 -4.56 -0.46
CA SER A 29 -9.47 -3.55 -0.32
C SER A 29 -9.82 -2.26 -1.06
N TRP A 30 -10.35 -2.34 -2.28
CA TRP A 30 -10.80 -1.15 -3.01
C TRP A 30 -12.00 -0.47 -2.35
N LEU A 31 -12.96 -1.26 -1.88
CA LEU A 31 -14.13 -0.75 -1.15
C LEU A 31 -13.72 0.04 0.10
N ALA A 32 -12.69 -0.41 0.83
CA ALA A 32 -12.20 0.28 2.02
C ALA A 32 -11.41 1.57 1.71
N VAL A 33 -10.64 1.60 0.61
CA VAL A 33 -9.76 2.76 0.34
C VAL A 33 -10.41 3.80 -0.56
N LYS A 34 -11.38 3.44 -1.42
CA LYS A 34 -12.06 4.38 -2.34
C LYS A 34 -12.69 5.58 -1.60
N PRO A 35 -13.41 5.41 -0.46
CA PRO A 35 -13.98 6.53 0.29
C PRO A 35 -12.95 7.46 0.96
N LEU A 36 -11.67 7.06 1.02
CA LEU A 36 -10.59 7.87 1.58
C LEU A 36 -10.02 8.85 0.55
N HIS A 37 -10.30 8.66 -0.74
CA HIS A 37 -9.76 9.45 -1.84
C HIS A 37 -10.15 10.93 -1.69
N ASN A 38 -9.17 11.83 -1.85
CA ASN A 38 -9.33 13.27 -1.73
C ASN A 38 -9.88 13.74 -0.36
N THR A 39 -9.72 12.94 0.69
CA THR A 39 -10.03 13.38 2.06
C THR A 39 -8.80 13.97 2.74
N VAL A 40 -9.05 14.87 3.69
CA VAL A 40 -8.02 15.46 4.55
C VAL A 40 -8.26 15.01 5.99
N LEU A 41 -7.27 14.41 6.61
CA LEU A 41 -7.26 14.11 8.04
C LEU A 41 -6.63 15.28 8.79
N HIS A 42 -7.27 15.69 9.87
CA HIS A 42 -6.69 16.61 10.83
C HIS A 42 -6.21 15.79 12.02
N THR A 43 -4.90 15.77 12.22
CA THR A 43 -4.26 15.08 13.34
C THR A 43 -3.92 16.06 14.43
N ASP A 44 -3.71 15.59 15.67
CA ASP A 44 -3.17 16.42 16.75
C ASP A 44 -1.76 16.96 16.42
N ALA A 45 -1.02 16.24 15.57
CA ALA A 45 0.16 16.78 14.90
C ALA A 45 -0.28 17.91 13.94
N GLN A 46 0.35 19.08 14.07
CA GLN A 46 -0.02 20.35 13.45
C GLN A 46 -0.13 20.36 11.90
N ARG A 47 0.14 19.25 11.21
CA ARG A 47 0.10 19.13 9.74
C ARG A 47 -1.10 18.28 9.29
N PRO A 48 -2.00 18.82 8.46
CA PRO A 48 -3.05 18.03 7.82
C PRO A 48 -2.46 16.90 6.97
N VAL A 49 -3.22 15.84 6.74
CA VAL A 49 -2.82 14.71 5.87
C VAL A 49 -3.82 14.57 4.74
N HIS A 50 -3.37 14.72 3.49
CA HIS A 50 -4.20 14.49 2.30
C HIS A 50 -3.97 13.08 1.76
N ILE A 51 -5.07 12.36 1.52
CA ILE A 51 -5.05 10.98 1.04
C ILE A 51 -5.47 10.94 -0.43
N THR A 52 -4.62 10.29 -1.24
CA THR A 52 -4.93 9.89 -2.61
C THR A 52 -5.11 8.38 -2.65
N SER A 53 -6.27 7.90 -3.10
CA SER A 53 -6.49 6.46 -3.31
C SER A 53 -6.26 6.06 -4.77
N LEU A 54 -5.65 4.89 -5.00
CA LEU A 54 -5.39 4.32 -6.32
C LEU A 54 -5.85 2.85 -6.36
N GLU A 55 -6.63 2.49 -7.38
CA GLU A 55 -6.97 1.09 -7.66
C GLU A 55 -5.87 0.44 -8.52
N VAL A 56 -5.35 -0.69 -8.06
CA VAL A 56 -4.27 -1.43 -8.75
C VAL A 56 -4.86 -2.73 -9.31
N PRO A 57 -4.71 -3.01 -10.62
CA PRO A 57 -5.09 -4.31 -11.17
C PRO A 57 -4.37 -5.46 -10.48
N THR A 58 -5.06 -6.58 -10.31
CA THR A 58 -4.51 -7.77 -9.64
C THR A 58 -3.66 -8.59 -10.62
N THR A 59 -2.63 -7.97 -11.21
CA THR A 59 -1.69 -8.58 -12.17
C THR A 59 -0.23 -8.24 -11.85
N TYR A 60 0.69 -9.15 -12.21
CA TYR A 60 2.13 -8.91 -11.99
C TYR A 60 2.64 -7.73 -12.81
N ASP A 61 2.20 -7.62 -14.06
CA ASP A 61 2.57 -6.53 -14.97
C ASP A 61 2.11 -5.17 -14.43
N ALA A 62 0.91 -5.10 -13.86
CA ALA A 62 0.43 -3.87 -13.24
C ALA A 62 1.29 -3.47 -12.04
N VAL A 63 1.68 -4.42 -11.17
CA VAL A 63 2.55 -4.10 -10.03
C VAL A 63 3.93 -3.65 -10.49
N LEU A 64 4.54 -4.33 -11.47
CA LEU A 64 5.85 -3.97 -12.03
C LEU A 64 5.83 -2.60 -12.72
N SER A 65 4.69 -2.19 -13.28
CA SER A 65 4.53 -0.86 -13.86
C SER A 65 4.22 0.21 -12.81
N VAL A 66 3.28 -0.04 -11.90
CA VAL A 66 2.75 0.95 -10.96
C VAL A 66 3.76 1.29 -9.87
N ALA A 67 4.42 0.31 -9.26
CA ALA A 67 5.27 0.55 -8.09
C ALA A 67 6.45 1.50 -8.37
N PRO A 68 7.22 1.35 -9.48
CA PRO A 68 8.24 2.35 -9.84
C PRO A 68 7.63 3.74 -10.10
N CYS A 69 6.47 3.81 -10.74
CA CYS A 69 5.83 5.09 -11.09
C CYS A 69 5.31 5.86 -9.86
N ILE A 70 4.71 5.19 -8.87
CA ILE A 70 4.24 5.86 -7.64
C ILE A 70 5.39 6.35 -6.75
N HIS A 71 6.58 5.74 -6.90
CA HIS A 71 7.80 6.14 -6.22
C HIS A 71 8.68 7.09 -7.03
N ALA A 72 8.32 7.42 -8.28
CA ALA A 72 9.03 8.44 -9.04
C ALA A 72 8.95 9.84 -8.39
N ARG A 73 9.77 10.76 -8.88
CA ARG A 73 9.83 12.16 -8.45
C ARG A 73 9.79 13.06 -9.71
N PRO A 74 8.62 13.60 -10.10
CA PRO A 74 7.30 13.44 -9.49
C PRO A 74 6.71 12.02 -9.68
N PRO A 75 5.81 11.57 -8.79
CA PRO A 75 5.04 10.34 -9.00
C PRO A 75 4.17 10.43 -10.25
N VAL A 76 4.07 9.31 -10.96
CA VAL A 76 3.18 9.15 -12.11
C VAL A 76 2.09 8.15 -11.73
N LEU A 77 0.83 8.60 -11.69
CA LEU A 77 -0.30 7.72 -11.43
C LEU A 77 -1.00 7.37 -12.75
N PRO A 78 -1.49 6.12 -12.91
CA PRO A 78 -2.32 5.79 -14.05
C PRO A 78 -3.63 6.60 -14.01
N ALA A 79 -4.18 6.89 -15.19
CA ALA A 79 -5.47 7.56 -15.28
C ALA A 79 -6.55 6.68 -14.62
N PRO A 80 -7.43 7.24 -13.76
CA PRO A 80 -8.48 6.46 -13.14
C PRO A 80 -9.53 6.06 -14.17
N ALA A 81 -10.07 4.84 -14.05
CA ALA A 81 -11.19 4.39 -14.87
C ALA A 81 -12.47 5.20 -14.59
N ASP A 82 -12.65 5.65 -13.35
CA ASP A 82 -13.74 6.51 -12.90
C ASP A 82 -13.25 7.97 -12.84
N LEU A 83 -13.77 8.83 -13.72
CA LEU A 83 -13.38 10.25 -13.76
C LEU A 83 -13.75 11.01 -12.48
N ALA A 84 -14.66 10.50 -11.65
CA ALA A 84 -14.92 11.07 -10.32
C ALA A 84 -13.74 10.90 -9.36
N LEU A 85 -12.78 10.01 -9.69
CA LEU A 85 -11.53 9.81 -8.98
C LEU A 85 -10.35 10.54 -9.65
N ALA A 86 -10.62 11.43 -10.60
CA ALA A 86 -9.60 12.31 -11.14
C ALA A 86 -8.94 13.10 -10.00
N LEU A 87 -7.61 13.22 -10.10
CA LEU A 87 -6.84 13.90 -9.07
C LEU A 87 -7.28 15.36 -8.95
N ALA A 88 -7.63 15.79 -7.74
CA ALA A 88 -7.95 17.19 -7.47
C ALA A 88 -6.72 18.11 -7.59
N ARG A 89 -5.52 17.55 -7.47
CA ARG A 89 -4.21 18.22 -7.63
C ARG A 89 -3.18 17.23 -8.18
N PRO A 90 -2.14 17.71 -8.90
CA PRO A 90 -1.05 16.83 -9.33
C PRO A 90 -0.39 16.14 -8.13
N PRO A 91 0.25 14.96 -8.35
CA PRO A 91 1.08 14.32 -7.33
C PRO A 91 2.19 15.27 -6.82
N PRO A 92 2.63 15.11 -5.56
CA PRO A 92 3.69 15.95 -4.99
C PRO A 92 5.01 15.80 -5.78
N PRO A 93 5.67 16.90 -6.18
CA PRO A 93 6.93 16.83 -6.95
C PRO A 93 8.02 15.98 -6.27
N GLU A 94 8.15 16.16 -4.96
CA GLU A 94 9.11 15.43 -4.11
C GLU A 94 8.59 14.05 -3.64
N GLY A 95 7.50 13.56 -4.24
CA GLY A 95 6.90 12.28 -3.92
C GLY A 95 6.07 12.24 -2.65
N TYR A 96 5.37 11.12 -2.44
CA TYR A 96 4.54 10.92 -1.27
C TYR A 96 5.37 10.82 0.02
N ASP A 97 4.78 11.27 1.12
CA ASP A 97 5.38 11.17 2.46
C ASP A 97 5.16 9.78 3.08
N PHE A 98 4.11 9.08 2.65
CA PHE A 98 3.81 7.71 3.07
C PHE A 98 3.02 6.98 1.98
N VAL A 99 3.33 5.70 1.77
CA VAL A 99 2.58 4.83 0.85
C VAL A 99 2.01 3.64 1.62
N VAL A 100 0.71 3.42 1.50
CA VAL A 100 0.00 2.28 2.10
C VAL A 100 -0.58 1.40 1.00
N HIS A 101 -0.32 0.10 1.09
CA HIS A 101 -0.94 -0.88 0.22
C HIS A 101 -1.94 -1.71 1.02
N VAL A 102 -3.13 -1.93 0.47
CA VAL A 102 -4.19 -2.69 1.13
C VAL A 102 -4.61 -3.85 0.26
N GLY A 103 -4.65 -5.05 0.85
CA GLY A 103 -5.13 -6.27 0.19
C GLY A 103 -6.10 -7.02 1.08
N VAL A 104 -6.96 -7.84 0.48
CA VAL A 104 -7.87 -8.71 1.23
C VAL A 104 -7.21 -10.06 1.52
N VAL A 105 -7.40 -10.59 2.73
CA VAL A 105 -7.17 -12.01 3.04
C VAL A 105 -8.50 -12.74 2.89
N SER A 106 -8.54 -13.77 2.05
CA SER A 106 -9.78 -14.51 1.72
C SER A 106 -10.38 -15.28 2.89
N ARG A 107 -9.60 -15.52 3.96
CA ARG A 107 -10.02 -16.31 5.11
C ARG A 107 -10.93 -15.49 6.02
N SER A 108 -12.19 -15.91 6.13
CA SER A 108 -13.19 -15.41 7.08
C SER A 108 -12.64 -15.32 8.52
N GLY A 109 -13.08 -14.31 9.25
CA GLY A 109 -12.70 -14.07 10.66
C GLY A 109 -11.24 -13.66 10.89
N THR A 110 -10.48 -13.39 9.82
CA THR A 110 -9.09 -12.92 9.95
C THR A 110 -9.08 -11.51 10.54
N ALA A 111 -8.20 -11.25 11.52
CA ALA A 111 -7.94 -9.88 11.97
C ALA A 111 -7.23 -9.08 10.86
N MET A 112 -7.32 -7.74 10.90
CA MET A 112 -6.48 -6.89 10.05
C MET A 112 -4.99 -7.12 10.41
N ARG A 113 -4.10 -7.22 9.43
CA ARG A 113 -2.68 -7.56 9.65
C ARG A 113 -1.77 -6.45 9.14
N MET A 114 -0.87 -6.01 10.00
CA MET A 114 0.24 -5.13 9.63
C MET A 114 1.39 -6.00 9.12
N GLU A 115 1.58 -6.02 7.81
CA GLU A 115 2.60 -6.86 7.16
C GLU A 115 3.97 -6.18 7.23
N GLN A 116 4.93 -6.87 7.82
CA GLN A 116 6.24 -6.28 8.13
C GLN A 116 7.33 -6.64 7.11
N ARG A 117 7.15 -7.74 6.37
CA ARG A 117 8.17 -8.33 5.49
C ARG A 117 7.63 -8.51 4.08
N GLY A 118 8.51 -8.36 3.09
CA GLY A 118 8.30 -8.81 1.72
C GLY A 118 9.48 -9.67 1.28
N ARG A 119 9.21 -10.71 0.46
CA ARG A 119 10.24 -11.57 -0.13
C ARG A 119 10.42 -11.28 -1.62
N LYS A 120 11.62 -11.51 -2.12
CA LYS A 120 12.00 -11.22 -3.52
C LYS A 120 11.54 -12.29 -4.51
N PHE A 121 11.37 -13.53 -4.06
CA PHE A 121 11.13 -14.69 -4.91
C PHE A 121 10.03 -15.60 -4.35
N GLY A 122 9.55 -16.55 -5.16
CA GLY A 122 8.56 -17.58 -4.78
C GLY A 122 7.15 -17.32 -5.29
N TYR A 123 7.00 -16.47 -6.31
CA TYR A 123 5.70 -16.05 -6.85
C TYR A 123 5.17 -17.02 -7.92
N ASP A 124 4.79 -18.22 -7.48
CA ASP A 124 4.39 -19.33 -8.38
C ASP A 124 2.89 -19.42 -8.65
N GLN A 125 2.11 -18.46 -8.15
CA GLN A 125 0.66 -18.39 -8.37
C GLN A 125 0.32 -17.54 -9.59
N GLU A 126 -0.68 -17.98 -10.36
CA GLU A 126 -1.25 -17.20 -11.47
C GLU A 126 -1.99 -15.95 -10.96
N ASP A 127 -1.88 -14.87 -11.72
CA ASP A 127 -2.58 -13.62 -11.47
C ASP A 127 -4.04 -13.63 -11.94
N ALA A 128 -4.73 -12.48 -11.90
CA ALA A 128 -6.12 -12.36 -12.32
C ALA A 128 -6.37 -12.69 -13.80
N GLU A 129 -5.32 -12.67 -14.63
CA GLU A 129 -5.37 -12.94 -16.06
C GLU A 129 -4.77 -14.31 -16.42
N GLY A 130 -4.50 -15.15 -15.42
CA GLY A 130 -3.91 -16.48 -15.62
C GLY A 130 -2.42 -16.45 -15.96
N ARG A 131 -1.72 -15.34 -15.70
CA ARG A 131 -0.28 -15.21 -15.97
C ARG A 131 0.54 -15.46 -14.71
N LEU A 132 1.67 -16.12 -14.89
CA LEU A 132 2.67 -16.32 -13.83
C LEU A 132 3.63 -15.13 -13.77
N CYS A 133 4.18 -14.87 -12.58
CA CYS A 133 5.26 -13.89 -12.40
C CYS A 133 6.47 -14.25 -13.28
N PRO A 134 7.20 -13.28 -13.86
CA PRO A 134 8.38 -13.57 -14.69
C PRO A 134 9.41 -14.48 -14.03
N VAL A 135 10.03 -15.36 -14.82
CA VAL A 135 11.14 -16.22 -14.37
C VAL A 135 12.41 -15.40 -14.31
N VAL A 136 13.14 -15.49 -13.19
CA VAL A 136 14.35 -14.70 -12.94
C VAL A 136 15.61 -15.56 -12.84
N SER A 137 15.45 -16.86 -12.59
CA SER A 137 16.54 -17.84 -12.65
C SER A 137 16.00 -19.19 -13.11
N GLY A 138 16.75 -19.86 -13.97
CA GLY A 138 16.37 -21.12 -14.63
C GLY A 138 17.03 -22.36 -14.02
N GLY A 139 16.25 -23.41 -13.84
CA GLY A 139 16.63 -24.74 -13.36
C GLY A 139 15.45 -25.72 -13.55
N GLU A 140 15.48 -26.91 -12.91
CA GLU A 140 14.35 -27.85 -12.96
C GLU A 140 13.05 -27.26 -12.39
N GLN A 141 13.15 -26.30 -11.46
CA GLN A 141 12.04 -25.49 -10.97
C GLN A 141 12.33 -24.01 -11.26
N PRO A 142 11.50 -23.33 -12.08
CA PRO A 142 11.74 -21.93 -12.41
C PRO A 142 11.51 -21.04 -11.18
N MET A 143 12.51 -20.23 -10.83
CA MET A 143 12.35 -19.24 -9.76
C MET A 143 11.69 -17.99 -10.32
N ARG A 144 10.58 -17.55 -9.70
CA ARG A 144 9.82 -16.36 -10.11
C ARG A 144 9.89 -15.25 -9.08
N GLY A 145 9.97 -14.01 -9.53
CA GLY A 145 10.02 -12.83 -8.67
C GLY A 145 10.72 -11.63 -9.32
N PHE A 146 11.57 -10.95 -8.56
CA PHE A 146 12.25 -9.74 -9.02
C PHE A 146 13.66 -10.03 -9.55
N GLY A 147 13.85 -9.82 -10.86
CA GLY A 147 15.09 -10.09 -11.59
C GLY A 147 15.85 -8.81 -11.94
N GLU A 148 15.97 -8.54 -13.25
CA GLU A 148 16.69 -7.38 -13.78
C GLU A 148 16.26 -6.06 -13.11
N GLY A 149 17.24 -5.28 -12.68
CA GLY A 149 17.05 -4.02 -11.96
C GLY A 149 16.83 -4.17 -10.46
N TYR A 150 16.61 -5.38 -9.94
CA TYR A 150 16.43 -5.65 -8.50
C TYR A 150 17.59 -6.43 -7.88
N GLU A 151 18.66 -6.71 -8.61
CA GLU A 151 19.79 -7.57 -8.20
C GLU A 151 20.42 -7.12 -6.89
N ALA A 152 20.60 -5.81 -6.72
CA ALA A 152 21.21 -5.20 -5.54
C ALA A 152 20.33 -5.21 -4.27
N PHE A 153 19.04 -5.54 -4.39
CA PHE A 153 18.14 -5.60 -3.23
C PHE A 153 18.21 -6.98 -2.56
N PRO A 154 18.18 -7.03 -1.22
CA PRO A 154 18.19 -8.28 -0.47
C PRO A 154 16.95 -9.12 -0.77
N GLU A 155 17.04 -10.43 -0.50
CA GLU A 155 15.92 -11.35 -0.69
C GLU A 155 14.72 -11.05 0.20
N GLU A 156 14.94 -10.37 1.33
CA GLU A 156 13.89 -9.92 2.23
C GLU A 156 14.03 -8.42 2.52
N LEU A 157 12.90 -7.73 2.48
CA LEU A 157 12.78 -6.32 2.86
C LEU A 157 11.80 -6.19 4.01
N TRP A 158 12.09 -5.25 4.91
CA TRP A 158 11.28 -4.97 6.09
C TRP A 158 10.84 -3.51 6.08
N THR A 159 9.57 -3.28 6.46
CA THR A 159 9.04 -1.92 6.61
C THR A 159 9.77 -1.18 7.72
N SER A 160 9.95 0.13 7.55
CA SER A 160 10.47 1.02 8.59
C SER A 160 9.37 1.50 9.56
N VAL A 161 8.09 1.15 9.33
CA VAL A 161 7.01 1.48 10.25
C VAL A 161 7.10 0.59 11.49
N ASP A 162 7.03 1.19 12.68
CA ASP A 162 6.96 0.45 13.94
C ASP A 162 5.57 -0.18 14.11
N CYS A 163 5.35 -1.31 13.41
CA CYS A 163 4.11 -2.07 13.44
C CYS A 163 3.71 -2.50 14.87
N PRO A 164 4.64 -2.98 15.73
CA PRO A 164 4.31 -3.28 17.13
C PRO A 164 3.72 -2.09 17.89
N ALA A 165 4.30 -0.89 17.76
CA ALA A 165 3.75 0.30 18.41
C ALA A 165 2.43 0.77 17.77
N LEU A 166 2.30 0.64 16.44
CA LEU A 166 1.05 0.91 15.73
C LEU A 166 -0.09 0.01 16.23
N VAL A 167 0.12 -1.30 16.31
CA VAL A 167 -0.88 -2.25 16.81
C VAL A 167 -1.28 -1.93 18.25
N ARG A 168 -0.31 -1.61 19.12
CA ARG A 168 -0.59 -1.17 20.50
C ARG A 168 -1.43 0.11 20.53
N HIS A 169 -1.12 1.09 19.68
CA HIS A 169 -1.88 2.32 19.58
C HIS A 169 -3.33 2.08 19.11
N LEU A 170 -3.51 1.30 18.05
CA LEU A 170 -4.83 0.96 17.52
C LEU A 170 -5.67 0.18 18.56
N GLY A 171 -5.06 -0.78 19.25
CA GLY A 171 -5.70 -1.52 20.34
C GLY A 171 -6.11 -0.63 21.52
N GLY A 172 -5.25 0.32 21.92
CA GLY A 172 -5.58 1.33 22.92
C GLY A 172 -6.72 2.27 22.49
N GLY A 173 -6.89 2.48 21.18
CA GLY A 173 -8.00 3.20 20.56
C GLY A 173 -9.27 2.37 20.32
N GLY A 174 -9.36 1.16 20.88
CA GLY A 174 -10.53 0.28 20.80
C GLY A 174 -10.57 -0.67 19.60
N LEU A 175 -9.60 -0.61 18.69
CA LEU A 175 -9.54 -1.49 17.52
C LEU A 175 -8.73 -2.76 17.85
N GLN A 176 -9.40 -3.75 18.44
CA GLN A 176 -8.74 -4.98 18.91
C GLN A 176 -8.49 -6.03 17.81
N HIS A 177 -9.15 -5.91 16.65
CA HIS A 177 -9.02 -6.85 15.53
C HIS A 177 -7.84 -6.50 14.61
N VAL A 178 -6.66 -6.22 15.20
CA VAL A 178 -5.42 -5.93 14.46
C VAL A 178 -4.25 -6.73 15.03
N THR A 179 -3.49 -7.39 14.17
CA THR A 179 -2.33 -8.19 14.56
C THR A 179 -1.10 -7.88 13.69
N LEU A 180 0.06 -8.34 14.15
CA LEU A 180 1.28 -8.34 13.35
C LEU A 180 1.28 -9.52 12.38
N SER A 181 1.95 -9.35 11.24
CA SER A 181 2.23 -10.43 10.30
C SER A 181 3.59 -10.22 9.63
N THR A 182 4.22 -11.32 9.23
CA THR A 182 5.52 -11.36 8.51
C THR A 182 5.43 -12.20 7.23
N ASP A 183 4.21 -12.56 6.83
CA ASP A 183 3.91 -13.39 5.68
C ASP A 183 2.64 -12.88 5.00
N ALA A 184 2.82 -12.19 3.88
CA ALA A 184 1.74 -11.66 3.06
C ALA A 184 1.31 -12.66 1.95
N GLY A 185 1.81 -13.90 1.98
CA GLY A 185 1.26 -15.02 1.23
C GLY A 185 1.79 -15.25 -0.19
N LEU A 186 3.01 -14.78 -0.51
CA LEU A 186 3.72 -15.00 -1.80
C LEU A 186 2.80 -14.89 -3.04
N TYR A 187 1.97 -13.86 -3.04
CA TYR A 187 1.12 -13.47 -4.15
C TYR A 187 1.26 -11.97 -4.39
N LEU A 188 0.35 -11.33 -5.11
CA LEU A 188 0.45 -9.91 -5.44
C LEU A 188 0.50 -8.98 -4.23
N CYS A 189 -0.16 -9.35 -3.12
CA CYS A 189 -0.06 -8.61 -1.86
C CYS A 189 1.39 -8.46 -1.38
N GLU A 190 2.14 -9.57 -1.32
CA GLU A 190 3.55 -9.51 -0.95
C GLU A 190 4.42 -8.91 -2.07
N PHE A 191 4.07 -9.17 -3.32
CA PHE A 191 4.80 -8.68 -4.49
C PHE A 191 4.85 -7.15 -4.51
N ILE A 192 3.70 -6.46 -4.37
CA ILE A 192 3.68 -5.00 -4.30
C ILE A 192 4.36 -4.48 -3.03
N ASN A 193 4.26 -5.20 -1.91
CA ASN A 193 4.93 -4.82 -0.67
C ASN A 193 6.46 -4.80 -0.84
N TYR A 194 7.03 -5.89 -1.37
CA TYR A 194 8.46 -5.97 -1.67
C TYR A 194 8.87 -4.90 -2.69
N CYS A 195 8.15 -4.79 -3.81
CA CYS A 195 8.45 -3.84 -4.88
C CYS A 195 8.48 -2.40 -4.35
N SER A 196 7.45 -2.01 -3.60
CA SER A 196 7.32 -0.68 -3.02
C SER A 196 8.45 -0.35 -2.03
N MET A 197 8.84 -1.30 -1.18
CA MET A 197 10.01 -1.14 -0.30
C MET A 197 11.32 -1.01 -1.08
N ALA A 198 11.49 -1.79 -2.16
CA ALA A 198 12.67 -1.73 -3.01
C ALA A 198 12.76 -0.37 -3.73
N GLU A 199 11.67 0.11 -4.32
CA GLU A 199 11.63 1.40 -5.02
C GLU A 199 11.81 2.60 -4.08
N SER A 200 11.27 2.53 -2.86
CA SER A 200 11.55 3.53 -1.82
C SER A 200 13.04 3.57 -1.43
N ARG A 201 13.69 2.41 -1.31
CA ARG A 201 15.14 2.35 -1.08
C ARG A 201 15.94 2.82 -2.31
N ARG A 202 15.45 2.53 -3.52
CA ARG A 202 16.09 2.96 -4.78
C ARG A 202 16.13 4.47 -4.90
N THR A 203 15.02 5.15 -4.62
CA THR A 203 14.91 6.61 -4.64
C THR A 203 15.81 7.23 -3.57
N ALA A 204 15.77 6.70 -2.34
CA ALA A 204 16.66 7.14 -1.27
C ALA A 204 18.15 6.99 -1.59
N ALA A 205 18.55 5.90 -2.27
CA ALA A 205 19.93 5.68 -2.70
C ALA A 205 20.42 6.70 -3.75
N LYS A 206 19.51 7.39 -4.43
CA LYS A 206 19.81 8.50 -5.35
C LYS A 206 19.88 9.87 -4.66
N GLY A 207 19.72 9.92 -3.34
CA GLY A 207 19.66 11.16 -2.56
C GLY A 207 18.28 11.79 -2.49
N GLU A 208 17.23 11.12 -2.99
CA GLU A 208 15.85 11.59 -2.91
C GLU A 208 15.22 11.24 -1.55
N LYS A 209 14.06 11.85 -1.25
CA LYS A 209 13.30 11.56 -0.03
C LYS A 209 12.92 10.08 0.05
N TYR A 210 13.36 9.40 1.11
CA TYR A 210 12.87 8.07 1.48
C TYR A 210 11.39 8.12 1.87
N THR A 211 10.58 7.23 1.29
CA THR A 211 9.13 7.15 1.57
C THR A 211 8.82 5.86 2.32
N PRO A 212 8.43 5.90 3.61
CA PRO A 212 7.99 4.70 4.30
C PRO A 212 6.83 4.01 3.56
N THR A 213 6.82 2.68 3.58
CA THR A 213 5.78 1.86 2.94
C THR A 213 5.20 0.88 3.94
N LEU A 214 3.89 0.67 3.93
CA LEU A 214 3.23 -0.34 4.76
C LEU A 214 2.22 -1.12 3.93
N PHE A 215 2.21 -2.43 4.08
CA PHE A 215 1.12 -3.26 3.56
C PHE A 215 0.19 -3.67 4.71
N VAL A 216 -1.11 -3.52 4.49
CA VAL A 216 -2.17 -3.88 5.43
C VAL A 216 -3.09 -4.90 4.78
N HIS A 217 -3.11 -6.10 5.35
CA HIS A 217 -4.10 -7.09 4.98
C HIS A 217 -5.38 -6.85 5.77
N ILE A 218 -6.51 -6.71 5.07
CA ILE A 218 -7.83 -6.52 5.65
C ILE A 218 -8.66 -7.79 5.46
N PRO A 219 -9.72 -7.97 6.24
CA PRO A 219 -10.54 -9.16 6.10
C PRO A 219 -11.65 -8.96 5.03
N PRO A 220 -12.42 -10.01 4.72
CA PRO A 220 -13.55 -9.90 3.81
C PRO A 220 -14.60 -8.87 4.28
N VAL A 221 -15.45 -8.41 3.37
CA VAL A 221 -16.50 -7.43 3.72
C VAL A 221 -17.41 -7.99 4.81
N GLY A 222 -17.59 -7.23 5.89
CA GLY A 222 -18.52 -7.56 6.96
C GLY A 222 -18.00 -8.57 7.97
N GLU A 223 -16.74 -8.98 7.88
CA GLU A 223 -16.18 -10.04 8.73
C GLU A 223 -14.73 -9.76 9.11
N PRO A 224 -14.33 -9.80 10.39
CA PRO A 224 -15.15 -9.45 11.56
C PRO A 224 -15.49 -7.95 11.60
N LEU A 225 -15.04 -7.15 10.64
CA LEU A 225 -15.22 -5.70 10.57
C LEU A 225 -16.05 -5.32 9.35
N SER A 226 -16.87 -4.30 9.50
CA SER A 226 -17.52 -3.61 8.37
C SER A 226 -16.48 -2.86 7.51
N THR A 227 -16.88 -2.49 6.30
CA THR A 227 -15.99 -1.72 5.39
C THR A 227 -15.67 -0.35 5.98
N GLU A 228 -16.63 0.25 6.68
CA GLU A 228 -16.50 1.52 7.38
C GLU A 228 -15.50 1.43 8.54
N GLU A 229 -15.56 0.35 9.33
CA GLU A 229 -14.60 0.10 10.41
C GLU A 229 -13.18 -0.12 9.88
N VAL A 230 -13.03 -0.84 8.76
CA VAL A 230 -11.73 -0.98 8.09
C VAL A 230 -11.23 0.37 7.56
N SER A 231 -12.11 1.17 6.96
CA SER A 231 -11.76 2.51 6.45
C SER A 231 -11.30 3.43 7.59
N ASP A 232 -11.99 3.42 8.73
CA ASP A 232 -11.62 4.17 9.93
C ASP A 232 -10.28 3.68 10.51
N ALA A 233 -10.07 2.37 10.56
CA ALA A 233 -8.79 1.77 10.97
C ALA A 233 -7.62 2.22 10.09
N LEU A 234 -7.82 2.32 8.78
CA LEU A 234 -6.83 2.83 7.83
C LEU A 234 -6.57 4.32 8.05
N ARG A 235 -7.59 5.14 8.31
CA ARG A 235 -7.41 6.56 8.67
C ARG A 235 -6.57 6.72 9.94
N LYS A 236 -6.87 5.95 10.99
CA LYS A 236 -6.12 5.95 12.26
C LYS A 236 -4.67 5.50 12.05
N THR A 237 -4.45 4.49 11.22
CA THR A 237 -3.12 4.03 10.83
C THR A 237 -2.32 5.12 10.14
N ILE A 238 -2.90 5.75 9.11
CA ILE A 238 -2.26 6.85 8.37
C ILE A 238 -1.94 8.02 9.30
N ALA A 239 -2.90 8.46 10.12
CA ALA A 239 -2.72 9.55 11.06
C ALA A 239 -1.58 9.27 12.05
N TRP A 240 -1.54 8.06 12.62
CA TRP A 240 -0.52 7.67 13.57
C TRP A 240 0.88 7.63 12.95
N VAL A 241 1.03 7.06 11.76
CA VAL A 241 2.32 7.02 11.05
C VAL A 241 2.76 8.44 10.67
N CYS A 242 1.87 9.24 10.09
CA CYS A 242 2.16 10.61 9.67
C CYS A 242 2.59 11.50 10.84
N SER A 243 1.99 11.34 12.03
CA SER A 243 2.37 12.09 13.23
C SER A 243 3.79 11.80 13.75
N ARG A 244 4.43 10.74 13.24
CA ARG A 244 5.79 10.30 13.60
C ARG A 244 6.80 10.46 12.48
N LEU A 245 6.37 10.93 11.31
CA LEU A 245 7.31 11.26 10.25
C LEU A 245 8.17 12.45 10.70
N PRO A 246 9.48 12.45 10.38
CA PRO A 246 10.33 13.58 10.67
C PRO A 246 9.77 14.83 9.98
N LEU A 247 9.92 15.98 10.64
CA LEU A 247 9.62 17.25 9.99
C LEU A 247 10.57 17.40 8.79
N SER A 248 10.00 17.64 7.61
CA SER A 248 10.75 18.06 6.44
C SER A 248 11.45 19.37 6.81
N VAL A 249 12.79 19.36 6.86
CA VAL A 249 13.61 20.54 7.13
C VAL A 249 13.61 21.48 5.92
#